data_AF-A0A3N9XKL0-F1
#
_entry.id   AF-A0A3N9XKL0-F1
#
_cell.length_a   1.000
_cell.length_b   1.000
_cell.length_c   1.000
_cell.angle_alpha   90.00
_cell.angle_beta   90.00
_cell.angle_gamma   90.00
#
_symmetry.space_group_name_H-M   'P 1'
#
loop_
_entity.id
_entity.type
_entity.pdbx_description
1 polymer ?
#
loop_
_entity_poly.entity_id
_entity_poly.type
_entity_poly.pdbx_seq_one_letter_code
_entity_poly.pdbx_strand_id
1 'polypeptide(L)'
;MDQGDIDDVIDRCVVPFYLDMMGTNAIRYGQPLTTALGDASRGVTPAQVTALLRDGWRPQVMGAWYSVTVAGPEVTTAVLHALATSRGALDAPSLATAAVVLAGPEAIEALERYFAADQAKGWGASGIIAAAADHVRRHHHVNTSLPAPSKTDQDTFAALLDVARRLRVASRGDGARTVS
;
A
#
# COMPACT_ATOMS: atom_id res chain seq x y z
N MET A 1 -13.45 17.00 7.28
CA MET A 1 -12.43 16.59 8.25
C MET A 1 -11.72 17.84 8.69
N ASP A 2 -11.64 18.10 10.00
CA ASP A 2 -10.87 19.22 10.52
C ASP A 2 -9.40 18.82 10.74
N GLN A 3 -8.54 19.79 11.03
CA GLN A 3 -7.11 19.55 11.19
C GLN A 3 -6.81 18.65 12.41
N GLY A 4 -7.62 18.72 13.47
CA GLY A 4 -7.41 17.95 14.69
C GLY A 4 -7.58 16.45 14.49
N ASP A 5 -8.55 16.05 13.65
CA ASP A 5 -8.76 14.64 13.28
C ASP A 5 -7.58 14.07 12.45
N ILE A 6 -6.96 14.91 11.62
CA ILE A 6 -5.78 14.52 10.83
C ILE A 6 -4.55 14.38 11.73
N ASP A 7 -4.35 15.31 12.66
CA ASP A 7 -3.20 15.28 13.57
C ASP A 7 -3.28 14.05 14.51
N ASP A 8 -4.46 13.71 15.04
CA ASP A 8 -4.66 12.51 15.86
C ASP A 8 -4.31 11.22 15.09
N VAL A 9 -4.79 11.08 13.85
CA VAL A 9 -4.47 9.89 13.06
C VAL A 9 -2.98 9.84 12.68
N ILE A 10 -2.32 10.98 12.48
CA ILE A 10 -0.86 11.02 12.25
C ILE A 10 -0.12 10.48 13.49
N ASP A 11 -0.44 11.00 14.67
CA ASP A 11 0.27 10.63 15.90
C ASP A 11 0.03 9.18 16.30
N ARG A 12 -1.21 8.70 16.16
CA ARG A 12 -1.58 7.34 16.55
C ARG A 12 -1.23 6.29 15.51
N CYS A 13 -1.34 6.62 14.23
CA CYS A 13 -1.33 5.64 13.15
C CYS A 13 -0.17 5.81 12.16
N VAL A 14 0.51 6.96 12.12
CA VAL A 14 1.62 7.19 11.18
C VAL A 14 2.97 7.17 11.90
N VAL A 15 3.16 8.06 12.88
CA VAL A 15 4.43 8.27 13.60
C VAL A 15 5.03 6.96 14.13
N PRO A 16 4.25 6.04 14.75
CA PRO A 16 4.83 4.85 15.35
C PRO A 16 5.35 3.81 14.34
N PHE A 17 4.91 3.88 13.07
CA PHE A 17 5.02 2.75 12.14
C PHE A 17 5.72 3.07 10.82
N TYR A 18 5.73 4.34 10.37
CA TYR A 18 6.13 4.65 9.00
C TYR A 18 7.55 4.20 8.65
N LEU A 19 8.50 4.23 9.58
CA LEU A 19 9.88 3.78 9.36
C LEU A 19 9.97 2.27 9.12
N ASP A 20 9.16 1.50 9.84
CA ASP A 20 9.14 0.04 9.72
C ASP A 20 8.34 -0.41 8.49
N MET A 21 7.49 0.47 7.95
CA MET A 21 6.58 0.17 6.84
C MET A 21 6.99 0.78 5.50
N MET A 22 7.97 1.69 5.46
CA MET A 22 8.42 2.33 4.22
C MET A 22 9.20 1.39 3.31
N GLY A 23 9.10 1.62 2.01
CA GLY A 23 9.77 0.83 0.98
C GLY A 23 9.40 -0.63 1.10
N THR A 24 10.42 -1.48 1.28
CA THR A 24 10.26 -2.92 1.47
C THR A 24 10.44 -3.36 2.92
N ASN A 25 10.57 -2.42 3.87
CA ASN A 25 10.89 -2.71 5.27
C ASN A 25 9.85 -3.62 5.94
N ALA A 26 8.58 -3.49 5.56
CA ALA A 26 7.49 -4.29 6.13
C ALA A 26 7.72 -5.81 6.04
N ILE A 27 8.49 -6.27 5.05
CA ILE A 27 8.87 -7.68 4.88
C ILE A 27 9.69 -8.19 6.08
N ARG A 28 10.57 -7.35 6.64
CA ARG A 28 11.51 -7.74 7.70
C ARG A 28 10.82 -7.95 9.05
N TYR A 29 9.81 -7.15 9.37
CA TYR A 29 9.26 -7.06 10.71
C TYR A 29 8.11 -8.06 10.98
N GLY A 30 7.52 -8.64 9.94
CA GLY A 30 6.66 -9.83 10.04
C GLY A 30 5.41 -9.66 10.91
N GLN A 31 4.99 -10.78 11.54
CA GLN A 31 3.68 -10.91 12.19
C GLN A 31 3.40 -9.91 13.33
N PRO A 32 4.35 -9.61 14.24
CA PRO A 32 4.11 -8.66 15.33
C PRO A 32 3.71 -7.27 14.81
N LEU A 33 4.40 -6.79 13.77
CA LEU A 33 4.08 -5.49 13.17
C LEU A 33 2.69 -5.49 12.52
N THR A 34 2.35 -6.54 11.76
CA THR A 34 1.00 -6.64 11.16
C THR A 34 -0.13 -6.70 12.18
N THR A 35 0.13 -7.22 13.39
CA THR A 35 -0.85 -7.25 14.49
C THR A 35 -1.02 -5.85 15.08
N ALA A 36 0.08 -5.17 15.41
CA ALA A 36 0.04 -3.81 15.93
C ALA A 36 -0.63 -2.82 14.96
N LEU A 37 -0.35 -2.93 13.66
CA LEU A 37 -1.03 -2.15 12.62
C LEU A 37 -2.52 -2.52 12.52
N GLY A 38 -2.86 -3.79 12.64
CA GLY A 38 -4.27 -4.24 12.68
C GLY A 38 -5.03 -3.56 13.81
N ASP A 39 -4.45 -3.49 15.00
CA ASP A 39 -5.03 -2.82 16.16
C ASP A 39 -5.09 -1.30 15.98
N ALA A 40 -4.02 -0.67 15.47
CA ALA A 40 -4.00 0.76 15.17
C ALA A 40 -5.02 1.15 14.09
N SER A 41 -5.31 0.24 13.14
CA SER A 41 -6.30 0.46 12.09
C SER A 41 -7.74 0.49 12.59
N ARG A 42 -8.00 0.03 13.82
CA ARG A 42 -9.35 0.07 14.41
C ARG A 42 -9.79 1.53 14.57
N GLY A 43 -10.97 1.84 14.03
CA GLY A 43 -11.51 3.19 14.04
C GLY A 43 -10.92 4.13 12.99
N VAL A 44 -9.96 3.68 12.16
CA VAL A 44 -9.50 4.47 11.01
C VAL A 44 -10.60 4.48 9.94
N THR A 45 -10.94 5.67 9.46
CA THR A 45 -12.03 5.88 8.49
C THR A 45 -11.53 5.99 7.05
N PRO A 46 -12.37 5.73 6.03
CA PRO A 46 -12.02 5.96 4.63
C PRO A 46 -11.54 7.38 4.33
N ALA A 47 -12.13 8.37 4.99
CA ALA A 47 -11.77 9.77 4.83
C ALA A 47 -10.36 10.06 5.40
N GLN A 48 -9.99 9.46 6.54
CA GLN A 48 -8.66 9.60 7.12
C GLN A 48 -7.61 8.94 6.22
N VAL A 49 -7.88 7.73 5.72
CA VAL A 49 -6.99 7.06 4.76
C VAL A 49 -6.78 7.92 3.52
N THR A 50 -7.86 8.50 2.98
CA THR A 50 -7.78 9.38 1.81
C THR A 50 -6.97 10.65 2.09
N ALA A 51 -7.07 11.22 3.29
CA ALA A 51 -6.26 12.36 3.71
C ALA A 51 -4.76 11.99 3.77
N LEU A 52 -4.43 10.86 4.41
CA LEU A 52 -3.05 10.36 4.50
C LEU A 52 -2.42 10.12 3.11
N LEU A 53 -3.20 9.59 2.16
CA LEU A 53 -2.76 9.33 0.79
C LEU A 53 -2.47 10.60 -0.03
N ARG A 54 -2.94 11.78 0.42
CA ARG A 54 -2.74 13.07 -0.26
C ARG A 54 -1.61 13.90 0.32
N ASP A 55 -1.04 13.47 1.43
CA ASP A 55 -0.02 14.22 2.17
C ASP A 55 1.40 13.73 1.78
N GLY A 56 2.42 14.07 2.56
CA GLY A 56 3.80 13.66 2.34
C GLY A 56 4.01 12.14 2.45
N TRP A 57 5.20 11.71 2.03
CA TRP A 57 5.52 10.29 1.88
C TRP A 57 5.30 9.44 3.15
N ARG A 58 5.48 10.01 4.35
CA ARG A 58 5.28 9.28 5.62
C ARG A 58 3.80 8.92 5.85
N PRO A 59 2.86 9.89 5.89
CA PRO A 59 1.43 9.61 5.80
C PRO A 59 1.06 8.67 4.65
N GLN A 60 1.62 8.89 3.46
CA GLN A 60 1.25 8.16 2.26
C GLN A 60 1.59 6.66 2.34
N VAL A 61 2.76 6.30 2.89
CA VAL A 61 3.13 4.91 3.21
C VAL A 61 2.06 4.26 4.08
N MET A 62 1.68 4.92 5.16
CA MET A 62 0.74 4.35 6.13
C MET A 62 -0.69 4.35 5.60
N GLY A 63 -1.09 5.38 4.85
CA GLY A 63 -2.35 5.43 4.12
C GLY A 63 -2.48 4.25 3.14
N ALA A 64 -1.40 3.89 2.44
CA ALA A 64 -1.39 2.70 1.59
C ALA A 64 -1.63 1.41 2.38
N TRP A 65 -0.97 1.22 3.52
CA TRP A 65 -1.19 0.02 4.34
C TRP A 65 -2.59 -0.04 4.98
N TYR A 66 -3.12 1.09 5.49
CA TYR A 66 -4.49 1.13 6.02
C TYR A 66 -5.56 1.02 4.94
N SER A 67 -5.28 1.43 3.70
CA SER A 67 -6.22 1.28 2.58
C SER A 67 -6.59 -0.19 2.34
N VAL A 68 -5.66 -1.10 2.62
CA VAL A 68 -5.85 -2.55 2.48
C VAL A 68 -6.85 -3.11 3.51
N THR A 69 -7.02 -2.45 4.66
CA THR A 69 -7.94 -2.88 5.72
C THR A 69 -9.30 -2.18 5.63
N VAL A 70 -9.31 -0.87 5.37
CA VAL A 70 -10.53 -0.05 5.35
C VAL A 70 -11.29 -0.23 4.04
N ALA A 71 -10.58 -0.30 2.90
CA ALA A 71 -11.09 -0.49 1.54
C ALA A 71 -12.29 0.42 1.12
N GLY A 72 -12.65 0.38 -0.16
CA GLY A 72 -13.81 1.08 -0.71
C GLY A 72 -13.46 1.94 -1.94
N PRO A 73 -14.45 2.31 -2.77
CA PRO A 73 -14.20 2.94 -4.07
C PRO A 73 -13.40 4.25 -3.99
N GLU A 74 -13.71 5.10 -3.00
CA GLU A 74 -13.00 6.36 -2.79
C GLU A 74 -11.54 6.14 -2.38
N VAL A 75 -11.30 5.17 -1.50
CA VAL A 75 -9.96 4.79 -1.04
C VAL A 75 -9.15 4.19 -2.19
N THR A 76 -9.75 3.28 -2.97
CA THR A 76 -9.10 2.71 -4.17
C THR A 76 -8.69 3.81 -5.15
N THR A 77 -9.58 4.76 -5.43
CA THR A 77 -9.30 5.90 -6.30
C THR A 77 -8.15 6.75 -5.75
N ALA A 78 -8.15 7.01 -4.44
CA ALA A 78 -7.08 7.75 -3.78
C ALA A 78 -5.73 7.03 -3.87
N VAL A 79 -5.70 5.70 -3.70
CA VAL A 79 -4.48 4.88 -3.84
C VAL A 79 -3.93 4.94 -5.25
N LEU A 80 -4.77 4.78 -6.27
CA LEU A 80 -4.35 4.85 -7.67
C LEU A 80 -3.78 6.23 -8.01
N HIS A 81 -4.45 7.31 -7.58
CA HIS A 81 -3.95 8.66 -7.75
C HIS A 81 -2.60 8.86 -7.04
N ALA A 82 -2.50 8.45 -5.77
CA ALA A 82 -1.30 8.57 -4.96
C ALA A 82 -0.11 7.83 -5.59
N LEU A 83 -0.32 6.61 -6.10
CA LEU A 83 0.69 5.85 -6.85
C LEU A 83 1.13 6.58 -8.12
N ALA A 84 0.17 7.04 -8.93
CA ALA A 84 0.44 7.74 -10.19
C ALA A 84 1.20 9.07 -10.01
N THR A 85 1.14 9.67 -8.82
CA THR A 85 1.82 10.94 -8.49
C THR A 85 2.99 10.81 -7.52
N SER A 86 3.26 9.59 -7.02
CA SER A 86 4.38 9.32 -6.12
C SER A 86 5.71 9.67 -6.77
N ARG A 87 6.68 10.08 -5.96
CA ARG A 87 8.00 10.60 -6.40
C ARG A 87 9.18 9.94 -5.72
N GLY A 88 8.98 8.76 -5.13
CA GLY A 88 10.02 8.11 -4.34
C GLY A 88 9.86 6.60 -4.24
N ALA A 89 10.94 5.94 -3.86
CA ALA A 89 10.94 4.50 -3.58
C ALA A 89 10.49 4.16 -2.15
N LEU A 90 10.28 5.16 -1.29
CA LEU A 90 9.88 4.96 0.11
C LEU A 90 8.38 4.64 0.25
N ASP A 91 7.55 5.10 -0.67
CA ASP A 91 6.09 4.97 -0.64
C ASP A 91 5.55 4.12 -1.79
N ALA A 92 6.25 4.11 -2.94
CA ALA A 92 5.82 3.37 -4.12
C ALA A 92 5.58 1.87 -3.91
N PRO A 93 6.42 1.10 -3.17
CA PRO A 93 6.14 -0.33 -2.95
C PRO A 93 4.84 -0.57 -2.17
N SER A 94 4.57 0.22 -1.13
CA SER A 94 3.32 0.13 -0.38
C SER A 94 2.10 0.55 -1.21
N LEU A 95 2.22 1.62 -2.00
CA LEU A 95 1.16 2.09 -2.89
C LEU A 95 0.86 1.08 -4.01
N ALA A 96 1.89 0.49 -4.62
CA ALA A 96 1.73 -0.54 -5.64
C ALA A 96 1.05 -1.79 -5.06
N THR A 97 1.44 -2.21 -3.86
CA THR A 97 0.81 -3.33 -3.15
C THR A 97 -0.68 -3.04 -2.91
N ALA A 98 -1.00 -1.86 -2.37
CA ALA A 98 -2.38 -1.44 -2.14
C ALA A 98 -3.19 -1.37 -3.44
N ALA A 99 -2.63 -0.79 -4.50
CA ALA A 99 -3.28 -0.68 -5.80
C ALA A 99 -3.61 -2.06 -6.39
N VAL A 100 -2.66 -3.01 -6.36
CA VAL A 100 -2.90 -4.37 -6.83
C VAL A 100 -3.96 -5.08 -6.01
N VAL A 101 -3.95 -4.94 -4.68
CA VAL A 101 -4.91 -5.61 -3.79
C VAL A 101 -6.33 -5.05 -3.93
N LEU A 102 -6.46 -3.74 -4.13
CA LEU A 102 -7.76 -3.05 -4.14
C LEU A 102 -8.36 -2.91 -5.55
N ALA A 103 -7.51 -2.70 -6.55
CA ALA A 103 -7.92 -2.36 -7.91
C ALA A 103 -7.58 -3.46 -8.92
N GLY A 104 -6.69 -4.41 -8.64
CA GLY A 104 -6.37 -5.49 -9.57
C GLY A 104 -6.01 -4.97 -10.98
N PRO A 105 -6.76 -5.33 -12.05
CA PRO A 105 -6.56 -4.85 -13.41
C PRO A 105 -6.47 -3.33 -13.55
N GLU A 106 -7.32 -2.59 -12.84
CA GLU A 106 -7.42 -1.14 -12.90
C GLU A 106 -6.16 -0.44 -12.36
N ALA A 107 -5.26 -1.17 -11.69
CA ALA A 107 -3.97 -0.65 -11.24
C ALA A 107 -2.95 -0.43 -12.36
N ILE A 108 -3.11 -1.07 -13.54
CA ILE A 108 -2.08 -1.08 -14.60
C ILE A 108 -1.71 0.34 -15.05
N GLU A 109 -2.69 1.21 -15.29
CA GLU A 109 -2.40 2.57 -15.77
C GLU A 109 -1.56 3.37 -14.75
N ALA A 110 -1.89 3.27 -13.46
CA ALA A 110 -1.15 3.96 -12.40
C ALA A 110 0.27 3.40 -12.24
N LEU A 111 0.45 2.08 -12.36
CA LEU A 111 1.76 1.41 -12.34
C LEU A 111 2.63 1.85 -13.52
N GLU A 112 2.08 1.86 -14.73
CA GLU A 112 2.78 2.29 -15.95
C GLU A 112 3.22 3.76 -15.86
N ARG A 113 2.33 4.62 -15.34
CA ARG A 113 2.62 6.04 -15.16
C ARG A 113 3.74 6.28 -14.14
N TYR A 114 3.70 5.61 -12.99
CA TYR A 114 4.79 5.71 -12.03
C TYR A 114 6.10 5.22 -12.65
N PHE A 115 6.08 4.05 -13.31
CA PHE A 115 7.29 3.48 -13.89
C PHE A 115 7.94 4.41 -14.91
N ALA A 116 7.16 5.01 -15.80
CA ALA A 116 7.67 5.97 -16.77
C ALA A 116 8.33 7.18 -16.09
N ALA A 117 7.72 7.70 -15.01
CA ALA A 117 8.28 8.80 -14.24
C ALA A 117 9.56 8.39 -13.50
N ASP A 118 9.60 7.21 -12.90
CA ASP A 118 10.77 6.68 -12.21
C ASP A 118 11.93 6.46 -13.18
N GLN A 119 11.70 5.86 -14.34
CA GLN A 119 12.75 5.70 -15.37
C GLN A 119 13.34 7.05 -15.82
N ALA A 120 12.54 8.11 -15.85
CA ALA A 120 12.99 9.44 -16.21
C ALA A 120 13.73 10.19 -15.07
N LYS A 121 13.53 9.78 -13.81
CA LYS A 121 14.02 10.52 -12.63
C LYS A 121 14.96 9.74 -11.72
N GLY A 122 15.04 8.42 -11.85
CA GLY A 122 15.90 7.55 -11.06
C GLY A 122 15.52 7.48 -9.58
N TRP A 123 14.23 7.38 -9.25
CA TRP A 123 13.77 7.22 -7.86
C TRP A 123 14.03 5.80 -7.31
N GLY A 124 14.08 4.78 -8.16
CA GLY A 124 14.62 3.46 -7.85
C GLY A 124 13.60 2.42 -7.37
N ALA A 125 12.33 2.50 -7.78
CA ALA A 125 11.32 1.48 -7.49
C ALA A 125 10.79 0.75 -8.73
N SER A 126 11.30 1.06 -9.93
CA SER A 126 10.80 0.57 -11.21
C SER A 126 10.77 -0.95 -11.30
N GLY A 127 11.75 -1.64 -10.70
CA GLY A 127 11.76 -3.11 -10.60
C GLY A 127 10.54 -3.67 -9.86
N ILE A 128 10.20 -3.10 -8.70
CA ILE A 128 9.02 -3.50 -7.90
C ILE A 128 7.71 -3.18 -8.64
N ILE A 129 7.66 -2.06 -9.37
CA ILE A 129 6.48 -1.65 -10.13
C ILE A 129 6.25 -2.57 -11.34
N ALA A 130 7.32 -2.96 -12.03
CA ALA A 130 7.25 -3.99 -13.07
C ALA A 130 6.79 -5.34 -12.48
N ALA A 131 7.23 -5.70 -11.26
CA ALA A 131 6.78 -6.91 -10.58
C ALA A 131 5.30 -6.86 -10.20
N ALA A 132 4.81 -5.70 -9.77
CA ALA A 132 3.39 -5.47 -9.49
C ALA A 132 2.53 -5.62 -10.74
N ALA A 133 2.93 -5.02 -11.87
CA ALA A 133 2.19 -5.15 -13.12
C ALA A 133 2.24 -6.57 -13.70
N ASP A 134 3.39 -7.25 -13.62
CA ASP A 134 3.50 -8.67 -14.01
C ASP A 134 2.58 -9.56 -13.18
N HIS A 135 2.46 -9.29 -11.87
CA HIS A 135 1.52 -9.99 -11.00
C HIS A 135 0.08 -9.81 -11.51
N VAL A 136 -0.35 -8.57 -11.79
CA VAL A 136 -1.70 -8.28 -12.30
C VAL A 136 -1.93 -8.97 -13.66
N ARG A 137 -0.99 -8.84 -14.60
CA ARG A 137 -1.02 -9.50 -15.92
C ARG A 137 -1.24 -11.00 -15.79
N ARG A 138 -0.47 -11.68 -14.92
CA ARG A 138 -0.55 -13.14 -14.76
C ARG A 138 -1.86 -13.61 -14.13
N HIS A 139 -2.43 -12.85 -13.20
CA HIS A 139 -3.65 -13.26 -12.49
C HIS A 139 -4.95 -12.82 -13.18
N HIS A 140 -4.91 -11.74 -13.96
CA HIS A 140 -6.09 -11.16 -14.59
C HIS A 140 -6.08 -11.19 -16.12
N HIS A 141 -5.01 -11.70 -16.74
CA HIS A 141 -4.87 -11.81 -18.19
C HIS A 141 -5.01 -10.47 -18.94
N VAL A 142 -4.54 -9.38 -18.32
CA VAL A 142 -4.48 -8.04 -18.92
C VAL A 142 -3.10 -7.74 -19.48
N ASN A 143 -3.02 -6.89 -20.50
CA ASN A 143 -1.74 -6.47 -21.06
C ASN A 143 -1.10 -5.37 -20.23
N THR A 144 0.23 -5.29 -20.30
CA THR A 144 1.01 -4.14 -19.82
C THR A 144 2.19 -3.89 -20.74
N SER A 145 2.58 -2.62 -20.83
CA SER A 145 3.75 -2.15 -21.57
C SER A 145 5.05 -2.25 -20.75
N LEU A 146 4.95 -2.65 -19.48
CA LEU A 146 6.08 -2.76 -18.58
C LEU A 146 6.99 -3.94 -18.96
N PRO A 147 8.32 -3.80 -18.81
CA PRO A 147 9.24 -4.91 -19.06
C PRO A 147 9.02 -6.03 -18.04
N ALA A 148 9.48 -7.24 -18.38
CA ALA A 148 9.49 -8.34 -17.44
C ALA A 148 10.38 -8.01 -16.23
N PRO A 149 9.88 -8.17 -14.99
CA PRO A 149 10.65 -7.92 -13.78
C PRO A 149 11.73 -8.98 -13.56
N SER A 150 12.73 -8.65 -12.74
CA SER A 150 13.68 -9.67 -12.26
C SER A 150 13.01 -10.64 -11.29
N LYS A 151 13.61 -11.82 -11.09
CA LYS A 151 13.13 -12.79 -10.09
C LYS A 151 13.14 -12.20 -8.68
N THR A 152 14.16 -11.41 -8.35
CA THR A 152 14.29 -10.74 -7.06
C THR A 152 13.15 -9.76 -6.81
N ASP A 153 12.77 -8.97 -7.82
CA ASP A 153 11.65 -8.02 -7.70
C ASP A 153 10.32 -8.77 -7.56
N GLN A 154 10.14 -9.85 -8.31
CA GLN A 154 8.96 -10.73 -8.19
C GLN A 154 8.82 -11.30 -6.77
N ASP A 155 9.90 -11.82 -6.21
CA ASP A 155 9.91 -12.40 -4.86
C ASP A 155 9.66 -11.34 -3.79
N THR A 156 10.26 -10.16 -3.96
CA THR A 156 10.05 -9.02 -3.06
C THR A 156 8.60 -8.55 -3.09
N PHE A 157 8.00 -8.42 -4.28
CA PHE A 157 6.59 -8.02 -4.40
C PHE A 157 5.64 -9.09 -3.86
N ALA A 158 5.94 -10.37 -4.08
CA ALA A 158 5.17 -11.47 -3.49
C ALA A 158 5.18 -11.42 -1.95
N ALA A 159 6.31 -11.06 -1.34
CA ALA A 159 6.40 -10.88 0.11
C ALA A 159 5.58 -9.67 0.61
N LEU A 160 5.52 -8.57 -0.14
CA LEU A 160 4.64 -7.44 0.19
C LEU A 160 3.15 -7.81 0.14
N LEU A 161 2.75 -8.62 -0.86
CA LEU A 161 1.38 -9.16 -0.92
C LEU A 161 1.06 -10.07 0.28
N ASP A 162 2.02 -10.86 0.77
CA ASP A 162 1.86 -11.64 2.01
C ASP A 162 1.65 -10.73 3.23
N VAL A 163 2.41 -9.64 3.35
CA VAL A 163 2.20 -8.62 4.40
C VAL A 163 0.77 -8.05 4.33
N ALA A 164 0.33 -7.64 3.14
CA ALA A 164 -1.03 -7.12 2.93
C ALA A 164 -2.10 -8.14 3.32
N ARG A 165 -1.92 -9.42 2.95
CA ARG A 165 -2.83 -10.51 3.34
C ARG A 165 -2.89 -10.69 4.86
N ARG A 166 -1.74 -10.73 5.54
CA ARG A 166 -1.68 -10.87 7.01
C ARG A 166 -2.36 -9.70 7.71
N LEU A 167 -2.15 -8.49 7.22
CA LEU A 167 -2.78 -7.29 7.76
C LEU A 167 -4.31 -7.35 7.67
N ARG A 168 -4.87 -7.78 6.52
CA ARG A 168 -6.33 -7.99 6.37
C ARG A 168 -6.89 -9.03 7.33
N VAL A 169 -6.12 -10.06 7.65
CA VAL A 169 -6.52 -11.08 8.63
C VAL A 169 -6.51 -10.48 10.04
N ALA A 170 -5.44 -9.78 10.41
CA ALA A 170 -5.29 -9.14 11.71
C ALA A 170 -6.38 -8.09 11.96
N SER A 171 -6.72 -7.26 10.97
CA SER A 171 -7.73 -6.20 11.12
C SER A 171 -9.17 -6.72 11.27
N ARG A 172 -9.42 -7.98 10.91
CA ARG A 172 -10.73 -8.66 11.11
C ARG A 172 -10.83 -9.35 12.48
N GLY A 173 -9.71 -9.51 13.17
CA GLY A 173 -9.56 -10.28 14.40
C GLY A 173 -9.93 -9.52 15.67
N ASP A 174 -11.23 -9.25 15.85
CA ASP A 174 -11.88 -9.22 17.18
C ASP A 174 -13.39 -9.58 17.11
N GLY A 175 -13.83 -10.25 16.03
CA GLY A 175 -15.20 -10.76 15.89
C GLY A 175 -15.43 -12.19 16.41
N ALA A 176 -14.42 -12.81 17.03
CA ALA A 176 -14.47 -14.21 17.48
C ALA A 176 -14.23 -14.38 19.00
N ARG A 177 -14.54 -13.36 19.81
CA ARG A 177 -14.93 -13.61 21.21
C ARG A 177 -16.43 -13.74 21.25
N THR A 178 -16.88 -14.96 20.96
CA THR A 178 -18.27 -15.36 21.14
C THR A 178 -18.62 -15.20 22.62
N VAL A 179 -19.71 -14.47 22.81
CA VAL A 179 -20.57 -14.51 23.99
C VAL A 179 -20.96 -15.97 24.28
N SER A 180 -21.03 -16.28 25.59
CA SER A 180 -21.50 -17.51 26.25
C SER A 180 -20.51 -18.65 26.44
#